data_AF-A0A5M8NU26-F1
#
_entry.id   AF-A0A5M8NU26-F1
#
_cell.length_a   1.000
_cell.length_b   1.000
_cell.length_c   1.000
_cell.angle_alpha   90.00
_cell.angle_beta   90.00
_cell.angle_gamma   90.00
#
_symmetry.space_group_name_H-M   'P 1'
#
loop_
_entity.id
_entity.type
_entity.pdbx_description
1 polymer ?
#
loop_
_entity_poly.entity_id
_entity_poly.type
_entity_poly.pdbx_seq_one_letter_code
_entity_poly.pdbx_strand_id
1 'polypeptide(L)'
;MKYNMDTLKTFRYSDIFLAMYSNDASSCLHKNHEHVLVYMYSGELEINERGKITCLHKGDCAFVRRDNQVQLTKQSRNGEQFKAIFLMFTRNFLREFYQTLNKSKLPAESNRKKISLCKLPIRPDIISLFESMTPYFDSSILSYSKIGL
;
A
#
# COMPACT_ATOMS: atom_id res chain seq x y z
N MET A 1 3.26 30.86 -19.95
CA MET A 1 4.05 29.74 -19.39
C MET A 1 3.07 28.62 -19.04
N LYS A 2 3.23 27.44 -19.64
CA LYS A 2 2.35 26.28 -19.41
C LYS A 2 2.67 25.69 -18.04
N TYR A 3 1.71 25.72 -17.11
CA TYR A 3 1.78 24.96 -15.87
C TYR A 3 1.68 23.47 -16.22
N ASN A 4 2.76 22.72 -16.02
CA ASN A 4 2.75 21.27 -16.15
C ASN A 4 1.92 20.71 -15.00
N MET A 5 0.89 19.92 -15.31
CA MET A 5 0.10 19.24 -14.28
C MET A 5 0.91 18.11 -13.67
N ASP A 6 1.19 18.22 -12.38
CA ASP A 6 1.86 17.23 -11.55
C ASP A 6 1.08 15.91 -11.54
N THR A 7 1.62 14.90 -12.23
CA THR A 7 0.89 13.66 -12.54
C THR A 7 1.19 12.60 -11.50
N LEU A 8 0.43 12.61 -10.39
CA LEU A 8 0.25 11.43 -9.55
C LEU A 8 -0.29 10.29 -10.42
N LYS A 9 0.55 9.31 -10.77
CA LYS A 9 0.11 8.08 -11.44
C LYS A 9 -0.32 7.08 -10.39
N THR A 10 -1.63 7.04 -10.20
CA THR A 10 -2.28 6.02 -9.39
C THR A 10 -2.90 4.99 -10.32
N PHE A 11 -2.54 3.72 -10.16
CA PHE A 11 -3.21 2.61 -10.83
C PHE A 11 -4.05 1.85 -9.82
N ARG A 12 -5.30 1.55 -10.17
CA ARG A 12 -6.19 0.73 -9.33
C ARG A 12 -6.52 -0.54 -10.11
N TYR A 13 -6.07 -1.68 -9.60
CA TYR A 13 -6.42 -3.00 -10.11
C TYR A 13 -7.23 -3.71 -9.02
N SER A 14 -8.55 -3.70 -9.15
CA SER A 14 -9.47 -4.23 -8.12
C SER A 14 -9.16 -3.66 -6.74
N ASP A 15 -8.77 -4.51 -5.77
CA ASP A 15 -8.44 -4.15 -4.39
C ASP A 15 -6.95 -3.72 -4.22
N ILE A 16 -6.19 -3.64 -5.31
CA ILE A 16 -4.78 -3.21 -5.31
C ILE A 16 -4.69 -1.75 -5.77
N PHE A 17 -4.03 -0.91 -4.97
CA PHE A 17 -3.74 0.48 -5.29
C PHE A 17 -2.22 0.66 -5.46
N LEU A 18 -1.76 1.00 -6.66
CA LEU A 18 -0.37 1.33 -6.92
C LEU A 18 -0.22 2.84 -6.98
N ALA A 19 0.74 3.37 -6.24
CA ALA A 19 1.03 4.80 -6.23
C ALA A 19 2.47 5.05 -6.66
N MET A 20 2.62 5.79 -7.76
CA MET A 20 3.91 6.28 -8.26
C MET A 20 3.86 7.80 -8.34
N TYR A 21 4.84 8.46 -7.72
CA TYR A 21 4.95 9.92 -7.69
C TYR A 21 6.18 10.36 -8.46
N SER A 22 6.02 11.34 -9.34
CA SER A 22 7.00 11.63 -10.37
C SER A 22 7.94 12.81 -10.10
N ASN A 23 7.85 13.59 -9.01
CA ASN A 23 9.03 14.29 -8.45
C ASN A 23 8.86 15.19 -7.20
N ASP A 24 7.66 15.53 -6.72
CA ASP A 24 7.57 16.45 -5.56
C ASP A 24 6.99 15.80 -4.29
N ALA A 25 7.42 16.31 -3.13
CA ALA A 25 6.88 15.91 -1.84
C ALA A 25 5.38 16.23 -1.79
N SER A 26 4.56 15.22 -1.55
CA SER A 26 3.11 15.39 -1.43
C SER A 26 2.63 14.92 -0.07
N SER A 27 1.89 15.77 0.64
CA SER A 27 1.22 15.40 1.87
C SER A 27 -0.29 15.27 1.61
N CYS A 28 -0.91 14.26 2.21
CA CYS A 28 -2.35 14.12 2.20
C CYS A 28 -2.84 13.57 3.54
N LEU A 29 -3.92 14.16 4.06
CA LEU A 29 -4.66 13.56 5.16
C LEU A 29 -5.48 12.40 4.61
N HIS A 30 -5.26 11.19 5.11
CA HIS A 30 -5.92 10.00 4.62
C HIS A 30 -6.65 9.28 5.76
N LYS A 31 -7.92 8.95 5.53
CA LYS A 31 -8.66 8.04 6.39
C LYS A 31 -8.73 6.69 5.70
N ASN A 32 -8.09 5.68 6.29
CA ASN A 32 -8.13 4.33 5.75
C ASN A 32 -9.51 3.73 5.97
N HIS A 33 -10.31 3.65 4.91
CA HIS A 33 -11.62 2.99 4.95
C HIS A 33 -11.51 1.47 4.84
N GLU A 34 -10.32 0.94 4.56
CA GLU A 34 -10.00 -0.49 4.52
C GLU A 34 -8.72 -0.78 5.30
N HIS A 35 -8.43 -2.07 5.55
CA HIS A 35 -7.11 -2.47 6.01
C HIS A 35 -6.13 -2.39 4.84
N VAL A 36 -4.91 -1.91 5.06
CA VAL A 36 -3.95 -1.65 3.99
C VAL A 36 -2.59 -2.23 4.35
N LEU A 37 -1.94 -2.92 3.41
CA LEU A 37 -0.49 -3.10 3.43
C LEU A 37 0.17 -2.09 2.51
N VAL A 38 1.21 -1.43 2.99
CA VAL A 38 2.12 -0.63 2.19
C VAL A 38 3.43 -1.36 2.04
N TYR A 39 3.96 -1.39 0.82
CA TYR A 39 5.33 -1.83 0.53
C TYR A 39 6.07 -0.76 -0.27
N MET A 40 7.27 -0.42 0.18
CA MET A 40 8.10 0.64 -0.40
C MET A 40 9.13 0.07 -1.38
N TYR A 41 9.15 0.59 -2.60
CA TYR A 41 10.16 0.28 -3.61
C TYR A 41 11.27 1.33 -3.68
N SER A 42 10.92 2.59 -3.48
CA SER A 42 11.86 3.72 -3.49
C SER A 42 11.22 4.97 -2.88
N GLY A 43 12.06 5.97 -2.56
CA GLY A 43 11.63 7.17 -1.85
C GLY A 43 11.33 6.91 -0.37
N GLU A 44 10.45 7.75 0.20
CA GLU A 44 10.13 7.73 1.63
C GLU A 44 8.64 7.98 1.88
N LEU A 45 8.06 7.19 2.78
CA LEU A 45 6.71 7.42 3.32
C LEU A 45 6.79 7.75 4.80
N GLU A 46 6.40 8.96 5.17
CA GLU A 46 6.09 9.29 6.55
C GLU A 46 4.61 9.03 6.82
N ILE A 47 4.33 8.25 7.86
CA ILE A 47 2.98 8.00 8.37
C ILE A 47 2.89 8.61 9.76
N ASN A 48 2.13 9.69 9.89
CA ASN A 48 1.84 10.33 11.17
C ASN A 48 0.47 9.88 11.67
N GLU A 49 0.48 9.10 12.76
CA GLU A 49 -0.70 8.67 13.50
C GLU A 49 -0.79 9.46 14.81
N ARG A 50 -1.58 10.54 14.82
CA ARG A 50 -1.85 11.36 16.02
C ARG A 50 -0.57 11.84 16.74
N GLY A 51 0.44 12.27 15.96
CA GLY A 51 1.74 12.73 16.46
C GLY A 51 2.80 11.63 16.55
N LYS A 52 2.42 10.35 16.41
CA LYS A 52 3.38 9.24 16.33
C LYS A 52 3.81 9.03 14.89
N ILE A 53 5.07 9.33 14.60
CA ILE A 53 5.64 9.23 13.26
C ILE A 53 6.23 7.82 13.04
N THR A 54 5.92 7.23 11.89
CA THR A 54 6.55 6.01 11.38
C THR A 54 7.04 6.28 9.96
N CYS A 55 8.36 6.20 9.73
CA CYS A 55 8.95 6.36 8.40
C CYS A 55 9.20 4.99 7.75
N LEU A 56 8.79 4.85 6.49
CA LEU A 56 9.06 3.69 5.65
C LEU A 56 10.02 4.06 4.51
N HIS A 57 10.99 3.19 4.26
CA HIS A 57 11.98 3.29 3.18
C HIS A 57 11.91 2.04 2.30
N LYS A 58 12.68 2.03 1.20
CA LYS A 58 12.83 0.87 0.32
C LYS A 58 12.96 -0.46 1.07
N GLY A 59 12.10 -1.41 0.74
CA GLY A 59 11.99 -2.74 1.36
C GLY A 59 11.12 -2.80 2.62
N ASP A 60 10.75 -1.67 3.22
CA ASP A 60 9.83 -1.66 4.36
C ASP A 60 8.42 -2.05 3.91
N CYS A 61 7.76 -2.82 4.78
CA CYS A 61 6.34 -3.12 4.69
C CYS A 61 5.63 -2.69 5.98
N ALA A 62 4.45 -2.11 5.86
CA ALA A 62 3.63 -1.75 7.02
C ALA A 62 2.16 -2.09 6.81
N PHE A 63 1.51 -2.54 7.88
CA PHE A 63 0.08 -2.71 7.97
C PHE A 63 -0.57 -1.50 8.63
N VAL A 64 -1.58 -0.94 7.98
CA VAL A 64 -2.44 0.11 8.51
C VAL A 64 -3.86 -0.44 8.67
N ARG A 65 -4.39 -0.31 9.89
CA ARG A 65 -5.72 -0.80 10.23
C ARG A 65 -6.80 0.10 9.61
N ARG A 66 -7.91 -0.51 9.21
CA ARG A 66 -9.17 0.19 8.89
C ARG A 66 -9.58 1.17 10.00
N ASP A 67 -10.24 2.25 9.59
CA ASP A 67 -10.78 3.35 10.39
C ASP A 67 -9.70 4.16 11.12
N ASN A 68 -8.45 4.03 10.67
CA ASN A 68 -7.34 4.80 11.19
C ASN A 68 -7.13 6.07 10.36
N GLN A 69 -7.10 7.22 11.03
CA GLN A 69 -6.80 8.50 10.41
C GLN A 69 -5.30 8.74 10.53
N VAL A 70 -4.62 8.83 9.38
CA VAL A 70 -3.18 9.05 9.28
C VAL A 70 -2.90 10.18 8.31
N GLN A 71 -1.88 10.97 8.60
CA GLN A 71 -1.31 11.87 7.60
C GLN A 71 -0.16 11.15 6.91
N LEU A 72 -0.23 11.11 5.57
CA LEU A 72 0.77 10.46 4.74
C LEU A 72 1.57 11.54 4.01
N THR A 73 2.88 11.56 4.21
CA THR A 73 3.80 12.43 3.47
C THR A 73 4.71 11.56 2.62
N LYS A 74 4.60 11.71 1.30
CA LYS A 74 5.30 10.91 0.28
C LYS A 74 6.39 11.76 -0.32
N GLN A 75 7.63 11.28 -0.31
CA GLN A 75 8.79 12.08 -0.68
C GLN A 75 9.76 11.26 -1.53
N SER A 76 10.46 11.92 -2.45
CA SER A 76 11.66 11.36 -3.06
C SER A 76 12.77 11.26 -2.00
N ARG A 77 13.71 10.33 -2.19
CA ARG A 77 14.84 10.16 -1.29
C ARG A 77 16.04 9.65 -2.07
N ASN A 78 17.22 10.21 -1.81
CA ASN A 78 18.48 9.83 -2.45
C ASN A 78 18.41 9.84 -4.00
N GLY A 79 17.68 10.81 -4.57
CA GLY A 79 17.47 10.90 -6.02
C GLY A 79 16.50 9.88 -6.60
N GLU A 80 15.95 8.95 -5.80
CA GLU A 80 14.89 8.04 -6.23
C GLU A 80 13.50 8.64 -5.94
N GLN A 81 12.62 8.58 -6.93
CA GLN A 81 11.22 8.95 -6.81
C GLN A 81 10.49 8.05 -5.80
N PHE A 82 9.41 8.57 -5.21
CA PHE A 82 8.54 7.75 -4.37
C PHE A 82 7.82 6.70 -5.21
N LYS A 83 7.95 5.44 -4.80
CA LYS A 83 7.26 4.30 -5.41
C LYS A 83 6.82 3.32 -4.33
N ALA A 84 5.52 3.07 -4.24
CA ALA A 84 4.96 2.15 -3.27
C ALA A 84 3.71 1.44 -3.81
N ILE A 85 3.44 0.24 -3.29
CA ILE A 85 2.17 -0.47 -3.49
C ILE A 85 1.39 -0.41 -2.19
N PHE A 86 0.11 -0.07 -2.31
CA PHE A 86 -0.90 -0.11 -1.26
C PHE A 86 -1.88 -1.24 -1.59
N LEU A 87 -1.76 -2.38 -0.92
CA LEU A 87 -2.69 -3.50 -1.07
C LEU A 87 -3.84 -3.31 -0.08
N MET A 88 -5.06 -3.12 -0.56
CA MET A 88 -6.23 -2.95 0.30
C MET A 88 -6.91 -4.29 0.52
N PHE A 89 -7.30 -4.56 1.75
CA PHE A 89 -8.14 -5.71 2.10
C PHE A 89 -9.55 -5.22 2.35
N THR A 90 -10.40 -5.31 1.32
CA THR A 90 -11.79 -4.89 1.42
C THR A 90 -12.58 -5.79 2.37
N ARG A 91 -13.68 -5.26 2.91
CA ARG A 91 -14.59 -6.06 3.74
C ARG A 91 -15.12 -7.31 3.02
N ASN A 92 -15.42 -7.20 1.73
CA ASN A 92 -15.93 -8.33 0.94
C ASN A 92 -14.84 -9.40 0.75
N PHE A 93 -13.65 -8.99 0.31
CA PHE A 93 -12.50 -9.88 0.19
C PHE A 93 -12.19 -10.61 1.50
N LEU A 94 -12.09 -9.87 2.61
CA LEU A 94 -11.80 -10.47 3.92
C LEU A 94 -12.91 -11.45 4.36
N ARG A 95 -14.17 -11.10 4.12
CA ARG A 95 -15.30 -11.98 4.45
C ARG A 95 -15.20 -13.31 3.68
N GLU A 96 -14.99 -13.25 2.37
CA GLU A 96 -14.87 -14.43 1.50
C GLU A 96 -13.64 -15.28 1.86
N PHE A 97 -12.50 -14.62 2.10
CA PHE A 97 -11.29 -15.27 2.54
C PHE A 97 -11.50 -16.04 3.85
N TYR A 98 -12.04 -15.40 4.89
CA TYR A 98 -12.24 -16.06 6.19
C TYR A 98 -13.37 -17.10 6.17
N GLN A 99 -14.30 -17.04 5.22
CA GLN A 99 -15.31 -18.08 5.02
C GLN A 99 -14.71 -19.36 4.41
N THR A 100 -13.73 -19.22 3.53
CA THR A 100 -13.08 -20.36 2.84
C THR A 100 -11.81 -20.84 3.54
N LEU A 101 -11.23 -20.02 4.43
CA LEU A 101 -10.04 -20.36 5.19
C LEU A 101 -10.31 -21.55 6.13
N ASN A 102 -9.44 -22.56 6.06
CA ASN A 102 -9.46 -23.63 7.04
C ASN A 102 -9.09 -23.07 8.43
N LYS A 103 -10.09 -22.98 9.31
CA LYS A 103 -9.95 -22.41 10.65
C LYS A 103 -8.94 -23.15 11.52
N SER A 104 -8.65 -24.43 11.24
CA SER A 104 -7.61 -25.16 11.98
C SER A 104 -6.19 -24.67 11.69
N LYS A 105 -5.99 -23.91 10.62
CA LYS A 105 -4.71 -23.25 10.29
C LYS A 105 -4.53 -21.90 11.00
N LEU A 106 -5.57 -21.37 11.63
CA LEU A 106 -5.46 -20.14 12.40
C LEU A 106 -4.85 -20.45 13.78
N PRO A 107 -3.96 -19.57 14.30
CA PRO A 107 -3.47 -19.69 15.66
C PRO A 107 -4.64 -19.69 16.65
N ALA A 108 -4.69 -20.67 17.55
CA ALA A 108 -5.77 -20.79 18.55
C ALA A 108 -5.88 -19.55 19.46
N GLU A 109 -4.78 -18.81 19.65
CA GLU A 109 -4.69 -17.62 20.49
C GLU A 109 -4.54 -16.32 19.67
N SER A 110 -5.27 -16.17 18.57
CA SER A 110 -5.30 -14.91 17.82
C SER A 110 -6.10 -13.84 18.58
N ASN A 111 -5.47 -13.17 19.54
CA ASN A 111 -6.06 -12.01 20.19
C ASN A 111 -6.01 -10.80 19.26
N ARG A 112 -7.12 -10.05 19.19
CA ARG A 112 -7.18 -8.81 18.41
C ARG A 112 -6.24 -7.77 19.03
N LYS A 113 -5.06 -7.60 18.41
CA LYS A 113 -4.14 -6.52 18.78
C LYS A 113 -4.78 -5.17 18.49
N LYS A 114 -4.67 -4.23 19.42
CA LYS A 114 -5.14 -2.83 19.27
C LYS A 114 -4.21 -1.98 18.38
N ILE A 115 -3.21 -2.59 17.76
CA ILE A 115 -2.22 -1.91 16.94
C ILE A 115 -2.91 -1.43 15.65
N SER A 116 -2.85 -0.13 15.42
CA SER A 116 -3.44 0.57 14.27
C SER A 116 -2.45 0.77 13.12
N LEU A 117 -1.15 0.77 13.42
CA LEU A 117 -0.04 0.82 12.46
C LEU A 117 1.10 -0.08 12.95
N CYS A 118 1.59 -0.97 12.07
CA CYS A 118 2.67 -1.90 12.40
C CYS A 118 3.60 -2.09 11.20
N LYS A 119 4.90 -1.86 11.38
CA LYS A 119 5.91 -2.36 10.44
C LYS A 119 5.97 -3.88 10.53
N LEU A 120 5.89 -4.55 9.38
CA LEU A 120 6.06 -5.99 9.29
C LEU A 120 7.55 -6.33 9.21
N PRO A 121 7.98 -7.47 9.78
CA PRO A 121 9.34 -7.94 9.59
C PRO A 121 9.60 -8.24 8.11
N ILE A 122 10.81 -7.97 7.65
CA ILE A 122 11.25 -8.30 6.30
C ILE A 122 11.27 -9.83 6.18
N ARG A 123 10.38 -10.39 5.35
CA ARG A 123 10.22 -11.83 5.15
C ARG A 123 10.14 -12.16 3.66
N PRO A 124 10.67 -13.32 3.22
CA PRO A 124 10.66 -13.70 1.80
C PRO A 124 9.26 -13.77 1.19
N ASP A 125 8.23 -14.16 1.95
CA ASP A 125 6.85 -14.24 1.47
C ASP A 125 6.24 -12.87 1.18
N ILE A 126 6.51 -11.87 2.02
CA ILE A 126 6.11 -10.48 1.79
C ILE A 126 6.83 -9.92 0.55
N ILE A 127 8.14 -10.12 0.47
CA ILE A 127 8.93 -9.65 -0.69
C ILE A 127 8.39 -10.29 -1.96
N SER A 128 8.24 -11.62 -1.99
CA SER A 128 7.76 -12.35 -3.17
C SER A 128 6.38 -11.88 -3.62
N LEU A 129 5.47 -11.65 -2.68
CA LEU A 129 4.13 -11.12 -2.97
C LEU A 129 4.22 -9.77 -3.69
N PHE A 130 4.98 -8.82 -3.14
CA PHE A 130 5.05 -7.49 -3.72
C PHE A 130 5.85 -7.47 -5.02
N GLU A 131 7.00 -8.14 -5.10
CA GLU A 131 7.80 -8.25 -6.32
C GLU A 131 6.99 -8.82 -7.49
N SER A 132 6.10 -9.78 -7.24
CA SER A 132 5.18 -10.31 -8.26
C SER A 132 4.20 -9.26 -8.81
N MET A 133 3.97 -8.18 -8.08
CA MET A 133 3.12 -7.06 -8.48
C MET A 133 3.89 -5.93 -9.18
N THR A 134 5.22 -6.02 -9.30
CA THR A 134 6.02 -5.00 -9.99
C THR A 134 5.60 -4.72 -11.44
N PRO A 135 5.12 -5.71 -12.24
CA PRO A 135 4.70 -5.44 -13.60
C PRO A 135 3.56 -4.42 -13.68
N TYR A 136 2.66 -4.36 -12.68
CA TYR A 136 1.52 -3.44 -12.66
C TYR A 136 1.90 -1.96 -12.60
N PHE A 137 3.17 -1.63 -12.34
CA PHE A 137 3.67 -0.26 -12.49
C PHE A 137 3.81 0.18 -13.95
N ASP A 138 3.89 -0.77 -14.89
CA ASP A 138 3.89 -0.47 -16.31
C ASP A 138 2.43 -0.27 -16.79
N SER A 139 2.12 0.97 -17.16
CA SER A 139 0.82 1.35 -17.72
C SER A 139 0.49 0.67 -19.05
N SER A 140 1.46 0.02 -19.71
CA SER A 140 1.23 -0.76 -20.93
C SER A 140 0.24 -1.93 -20.70
N ILE A 141 0.12 -2.41 -19.46
CA ILE A 141 -0.78 -3.51 -19.06
C ILE A 141 -2.27 -3.13 -19.20
N LEU A 142 -2.62 -1.83 -19.15
CA LEU A 142 -3.99 -1.35 -19.36
C LEU A 142 -4.50 -1.53 -20.80
N SER A 143 -3.63 -1.86 -21.75
CA SER A 143 -4.04 -2.10 -23.14
C SER A 143 -4.69 -3.48 -23.37
N TYR A 144 -4.50 -4.44 -22.46
CA TYR A 144 -5.03 -5.82 -22.63
C TYR A 144 -6.42 -6.05 -22.00
N SER A 145 -6.89 -5.18 -21.09
CA SER A 145 -8.22 -5.30 -20.49
C SER A 145 -9.35 -4.68 -21.32
N LYS A 146 -9.06 -4.18 -22.52
CA LYS A 146 -10.06 -3.70 -23.47
C LYS A 146 -10.50 -4.74 -24.51
N ILE A 147 -10.06 -6.00 -24.39
CA ILE A 147 -10.51 -7.10 -25.25
C ILE A 147 -11.31 -8.09 -24.41
N GLY A 148 -12.64 -7.92 -24.44
CA GLY A 148 -13.62 -9.00 -24.30
C GLY A 148 -13.86 -9.59 -22.91
N LEU A 149 -14.90 -9.10 -22.23
CA LEU A 149 -16.12 -9.85 -21.89
C LEU A 149 -17.20 -8.86 -21.41
#